data_AF-A0A530QK27-F1
#
_entry.id   AF-A0A530QK27-F1
#
_cell.length_a   1.000
_cell.length_b   1.000
_cell.length_c   1.000
_cell.angle_alpha   90.00
_cell.angle_beta   90.00
_cell.angle_gamma   90.00
#
_symmetry.space_group_name_H-M   'P 1'
#
loop_
_entity.id
_entity.type
_entity.pdbx_description
1 polymer ?
#
loop_
_entity_poly.entity_id
_entity_poly.type
_entity_poly.pdbx_seq_one_letter_code
_entity_poly.pdbx_strand_id
1 'polypeptide(L)'
;GKIIAFGGRALAADALAKYMNSPDTELFHKGNVLYNFARARQALGKGALAKGGTVIAVEGYMDVIALAQAGFENVVAPLGTALTENQLELLWRMAGEPVLCFDGDQAGLKAAWRAADMALPAVQA
;
A
#
# COMPACT_ATOMS: atom_id res chain seq x y z
N GLY A 1 1.35 9.52 -12.84
CA GLY A 1 0.05 9.23 -12.21
C GLY A 1 -1.08 9.32 -13.21
N LYS A 2 -1.08 8.44 -14.22
CA LYS A 2 -2.28 8.24 -15.06
C LYS A 2 -3.27 7.37 -14.27
N ILE A 3 -4.57 7.57 -14.47
CA ILE A 3 -5.60 6.74 -13.84
C ILE A 3 -5.64 5.40 -14.58
N ILE A 4 -5.60 4.29 -13.84
CA ILE A 4 -5.58 2.92 -14.39
C ILE A 4 -6.69 2.03 -13.84
N ALA A 5 -7.31 2.39 -12.72
CA ALA A 5 -8.37 1.65 -12.04
C ALA A 5 -9.07 2.52 -11.00
N PHE A 6 -10.18 2.01 -10.47
CA PHE A 6 -10.95 2.61 -9.39
C PHE A 6 -11.18 1.62 -8.24
N GLY A 7 -11.23 2.17 -7.03
CA GLY A 7 -11.78 1.51 -5.85
C GLY A 7 -13.07 2.22 -5.44
N GLY A 8 -14.07 1.44 -5.04
CA GLY A 8 -15.38 1.93 -4.60
C GLY A 8 -15.72 1.38 -3.22
N ARG A 9 -16.30 2.26 -2.39
CA ARG A 9 -16.88 1.91 -1.08
C ARG A 9 -18.40 2.10 -1.17
N ALA A 10 -19.15 1.06 -0.85
CA ALA A 10 -20.60 1.17 -0.79
C ALA A 10 -21.04 2.08 0.37
N LEU A 11 -22.10 2.86 0.15
CA LEU A 11 -22.76 3.67 1.18
C LEU A 11 -24.01 2.98 1.73
N ALA A 12 -24.68 2.17 0.91
CA ALA A 12 -25.85 1.41 1.30
C ALA A 12 -25.44 0.21 2.17
N ALA A 13 -26.19 -0.05 3.24
CA ALA A 13 -25.90 -1.13 4.18
C ALA A 13 -26.18 -2.52 3.62
N ASP A 14 -27.05 -2.61 2.61
CA ASP A 14 -27.49 -3.84 1.93
C ASP A 14 -26.65 -4.14 0.67
N ALA A 15 -25.59 -3.38 0.41
CA ALA A 15 -24.70 -3.64 -0.71
C ALA A 15 -23.98 -4.98 -0.56
N LEU A 16 -23.88 -5.72 -1.66
CA LEU A 16 -23.25 -7.05 -1.72
C LEU A 16 -21.78 -7.06 -1.25
N ALA A 17 -21.06 -5.96 -1.43
CA ALA A 17 -19.70 -5.80 -0.98
C ALA A 17 -19.47 -4.38 -0.44
N LYS A 18 -18.85 -4.28 0.73
CA LYS A 18 -18.47 -2.99 1.34
C LYS A 18 -17.42 -2.25 0.50
N TYR A 19 -16.51 -3.01 -0.11
CA TYR A 19 -15.43 -2.50 -0.95
C TYR A 19 -15.32 -3.31 -2.24
N MET A 20 -15.11 -2.63 -3.35
CA MET A 20 -14.92 -3.25 -4.66
C MET A 20 -13.82 -2.51 -5.43
N ASN A 21 -12.93 -3.25 -6.04
CA ASN A 21 -11.88 -2.70 -6.92
C ASN A 21 -12.17 -3.13 -8.36
N SER A 22 -11.75 -2.33 -9.33
CA SER A 22 -11.71 -2.76 -10.73
C SER A 22 -11.11 -4.16 -10.85
N PRO A 23 -11.61 -5.02 -11.76
CA PRO A 23 -10.96 -6.29 -12.06
C PRO A 23 -9.57 -6.04 -12.66
N ASP A 24 -8.73 -7.09 -12.73
CA ASP A 24 -7.46 -6.98 -13.46
C ASP A 24 -7.73 -6.67 -14.93
N THR A 25 -6.88 -5.81 -15.50
CA THR A 25 -6.91 -5.38 -16.91
C THR A 25 -5.48 -5.32 -17.43
N GLU A 26 -5.30 -5.09 -18.73
CA GLU A 26 -3.98 -4.86 -19.32
C GLU A 26 -3.22 -3.67 -18.68
N LEU A 27 -3.96 -2.69 -18.15
CA LEU A 27 -3.38 -1.49 -17.52
C LEU A 27 -3.27 -1.60 -16.00
N PHE A 28 -3.91 -2.59 -15.39
CA PHE A 28 -4.05 -2.69 -13.94
C PHE A 28 -3.97 -4.14 -13.47
N HIS A 29 -2.89 -4.43 -12.77
CA HIS A 29 -2.72 -5.68 -12.03
C HIS A 29 -2.60 -5.34 -10.54
N LYS A 30 -3.59 -5.75 -9.73
CA LYS A 30 -3.68 -5.36 -8.31
C LYS A 30 -2.39 -5.63 -7.55
N GLY A 31 -1.81 -6.80 -7.76
CA GLY A 31 -0.57 -7.23 -7.11
C GLY A 31 0.70 -6.51 -7.56
N ASN A 32 0.64 -5.60 -8.53
CA ASN A 32 1.82 -4.90 -9.07
C ASN A 32 1.77 -3.40 -8.84
N VAL A 33 0.75 -2.90 -8.14
CA VAL A 33 0.56 -1.47 -7.90
C VAL A 33 0.13 -1.24 -6.46
N LEU A 34 0.46 -0.04 -5.98
CA LEU A 34 0.05 0.46 -4.67
C LEU A 34 -0.82 1.69 -4.87
N TYR A 35 -1.94 1.76 -4.15
CA TYR A 35 -2.72 2.98 -4.04
C TYR A 35 -1.84 4.12 -3.52
N ASN A 36 -2.04 5.33 -4.06
CA ASN A 36 -1.31 6.55 -3.72
C ASN A 36 0.21 6.57 -4.03
N PHE A 37 0.77 5.51 -4.63
CA PHE A 37 2.21 5.38 -4.92
C PHE A 37 2.85 6.63 -5.54
N ALA A 38 2.23 7.18 -6.59
CA ALA A 38 2.80 8.33 -7.30
C ALA A 38 2.87 9.61 -6.45
N ARG A 39 1.85 9.85 -5.61
CA ARG A 39 1.80 11.02 -4.71
C ARG A 39 2.73 10.82 -3.52
N ALA A 40 2.72 9.65 -2.90
CA ALA A 40 3.62 9.32 -1.80
C ALA A 40 5.09 9.43 -2.20
N ARG A 41 5.45 8.93 -3.39
CA ARG A 41 6.82 9.07 -3.93
C ARG A 41 7.18 10.53 -4.22
N GLN A 42 6.23 11.35 -4.66
CA GLN A 42 6.46 12.77 -4.87
C GLN A 42 6.69 13.50 -3.54
N ALA A 43 5.88 13.20 -2.51
CA ALA A 43 6.00 13.77 -1.18
C ALA A 43 7.33 13.43 -0.51
N LEU A 44 7.83 12.20 -0.69
CA LEU A 44 9.17 11.78 -0.25
C LEU A 44 10.30 12.59 -0.89
N GLY A 45 10.08 13.09 -2.11
CA GLY A 45 11.05 13.89 -2.84
C GLY A 45 12.23 13.09 -3.38
N LYS A 46 13.10 13.79 -4.15
CA LYS A 46 14.29 13.18 -4.72
C LYS A 46 15.34 12.93 -3.63
N GLY A 47 15.93 11.74 -3.63
CA GLY A 47 16.96 11.36 -2.67
C GLY A 47 16.43 10.89 -1.32
N ALA A 48 15.12 10.64 -1.18
CA ALA A 48 14.52 10.09 0.04
C ALA A 48 15.28 8.87 0.56
N LEU A 49 15.63 7.94 -0.32
CA LEU A 49 16.40 6.75 0.00
C LEU A 49 17.75 7.07 0.68
N ALA A 50 18.49 8.06 0.17
CA ALA A 50 19.79 8.47 0.73
C ALA A 50 19.67 9.28 2.02
N LYS A 51 18.49 9.85 2.30
CA LYS A 51 18.23 10.70 3.48
C LYS A 51 17.47 9.96 4.60
N GLY A 52 17.29 8.64 4.48
CA GLY A 52 16.52 7.87 5.45
C GLY A 52 15.02 8.18 5.43
N GLY A 53 14.48 8.60 4.29
CA GLY A 53 13.03 8.74 4.11
C GLY A 53 12.35 7.38 4.22
N THR A 54 11.16 7.34 4.81
CA THR A 54 10.37 6.12 5.03
C THR A 54 9.04 6.20 4.28
N VAL A 55 8.50 5.06 3.82
CA VAL A 55 7.14 4.96 3.29
C VAL A 55 6.30 4.10 4.24
N ILE A 56 5.06 4.51 4.50
CA ILE A 56 4.14 3.74 5.35
C ILE A 56 3.16 2.97 4.46
N ALA A 57 3.16 1.65 4.55
CA ALA A 57 2.20 0.79 3.89
C ALA A 57 1.10 0.38 4.87
N VAL A 58 -0.15 0.74 4.56
CA VAL A 58 -1.36 0.40 5.34
C VAL A 58 -2.25 -0.57 4.57
N GLU A 59 -3.32 -1.07 5.18
CA GLU A 59 -4.16 -2.13 4.58
C GLU A 59 -5.08 -1.63 3.47
N GLY A 60 -5.67 -0.44 3.64
CA GLY A 60 -6.71 0.06 2.75
C GLY A 60 -6.49 1.49 2.26
N TYR A 61 -7.13 1.82 1.14
CA TYR A 61 -7.10 3.18 0.61
C TYR A 61 -7.79 4.21 1.51
N MET A 62 -8.72 3.79 2.38
CA MET A 62 -9.34 4.68 3.37
C MET A 62 -8.34 5.11 4.43
N ASP A 63 -7.46 4.21 4.86
CA ASP A 63 -6.39 4.51 5.83
C ASP A 63 -5.39 5.49 5.23
N VAL A 64 -5.04 5.30 3.94
CA VAL A 64 -4.22 6.25 3.20
C VAL A 64 -4.87 7.63 3.13
N ILE A 65 -6.16 7.70 2.82
CA ILE A 65 -6.88 8.99 2.76
C ILE A 65 -6.89 9.66 4.13
N ALA A 66 -7.17 8.93 5.20
CA ALA A 66 -7.21 9.45 6.56
C ALA A 66 -5.83 9.95 7.02
N LEU A 67 -4.77 9.17 6.80
CA LEU A 67 -3.40 9.54 7.14
C LEU A 67 -2.90 10.73 6.32
N ALA A 68 -3.23 10.78 5.02
CA ALA A 68 -2.90 11.93 4.18
C ALA A 68 -3.61 13.21 4.66
N GLN A 69 -4.89 13.12 5.07
CA GLN A 69 -5.60 14.24 5.68
C GLN A 69 -4.98 14.68 7.02
N ALA A 70 -4.37 13.76 7.76
CA ALA A 70 -3.62 14.05 8.97
C ALA A 70 -2.19 14.56 8.73
N GLY A 71 -1.76 14.73 7.47
CA GLY A 71 -0.45 15.26 7.11
C GLY A 71 0.63 14.21 6.82
N PHE A 72 0.31 12.92 6.87
CA PHE A 72 1.22 11.85 6.46
C PHE A 72 1.06 11.59 4.96
N GLU A 73 1.87 12.27 4.14
CA GLU A 73 1.74 12.20 2.68
C GLU A 73 2.47 11.01 2.04
N ASN A 74 3.40 10.38 2.77
CA ASN A 74 4.24 9.26 2.36
C ASN A 74 3.59 7.88 2.61
N VAL A 75 2.28 7.77 2.39
CA VAL A 75 1.48 6.59 2.75
C VAL A 75 0.90 5.92 1.50
N VAL A 76 0.91 4.59 1.46
CA VAL A 76 0.43 3.75 0.35
C VAL A 76 -0.34 2.53 0.88
N ALA A 77 -1.12 1.87 0.02
CA ALA A 77 -1.81 0.63 0.39
C ALA A 77 -1.94 -0.36 -0.79
N PRO A 78 -1.95 -1.68 -0.54
CA PRO A 78 -2.47 -2.66 -1.48
C PRO A 78 -3.95 -2.41 -1.81
N LEU A 79 -4.43 -2.96 -2.92
CA LEU A 79 -5.81 -2.77 -3.38
C LEU A 79 -6.66 -4.02 -3.17
N GLY A 80 -7.05 -4.25 -1.92
CA GLY A 80 -7.95 -5.35 -1.53
C GLY A 80 -7.31 -6.73 -1.67
N THR A 81 -6.00 -6.81 -1.49
CA THR A 81 -5.21 -8.04 -1.48
C THR A 81 -4.22 -7.99 -0.33
N ALA A 82 -3.71 -9.15 0.09
CA ALA A 82 -2.48 -9.18 0.88
C ALA A 82 -1.33 -8.50 0.11
N LEU A 83 -0.35 -7.98 0.84
CA LEU A 83 0.88 -7.45 0.25
C LEU A 83 1.58 -8.52 -0.60
N THR A 84 2.04 -8.15 -1.78
CA THR A 84 2.76 -9.04 -2.71
C THR A 84 4.25 -8.73 -2.76
N GLU A 85 5.06 -9.66 -3.29
CA GLU A 85 6.50 -9.46 -3.49
C GLU A 85 6.77 -8.24 -4.41
N ASN A 86 6.03 -8.12 -5.51
CA ASN A 86 6.16 -6.98 -6.42
C ASN A 86 5.83 -5.65 -5.72
N GLN A 87 4.82 -5.62 -4.84
CA GLN A 87 4.51 -4.44 -4.05
C GLN A 87 5.60 -4.15 -3.01
N LEU A 88 6.16 -5.18 -2.38
CA LEU A 88 7.28 -5.02 -1.46
C LEU A 88 8.52 -4.43 -2.14
N GLU A 89 8.85 -4.88 -3.35
CA GLU A 89 9.89 -4.26 -4.16
C GLU A 89 9.61 -2.79 -4.47
N LEU A 90 8.35 -2.44 -4.77
CA LEU A 90 7.96 -1.04 -4.99
C LEU A 90 8.20 -0.19 -3.74
N LEU A 91 7.92 -0.73 -2.54
CA LEU A 91 8.20 -0.05 -1.28
C LEU A 91 9.71 0.19 -1.10
N TRP A 92 10.56 -0.81 -1.35
CA TRP A 92 12.02 -0.65 -1.25
C TRP A 92 12.60 0.34 -2.28
N ARG A 93 11.99 0.46 -3.45
CA ARG A 93 12.36 1.49 -4.44
C ARG A 93 11.98 2.90 -3.99
N MET A 94 11.06 3.05 -3.03
CA MET A 94 10.69 4.35 -2.44
C MET A 94 11.57 4.71 -1.24
N ALA A 95 11.85 3.75 -0.38
CA ALA A 95 12.54 3.93 0.90
C ALA A 95 13.30 2.66 1.32
N GLY A 96 14.44 2.82 1.99
CA GLY A 96 15.28 1.69 2.43
C GLY A 96 14.63 0.92 3.59
N GLU A 97 13.86 1.62 4.42
CA GLU A 97 13.14 1.06 5.57
C GLU A 97 11.64 1.40 5.45
N PRO A 98 10.88 0.63 4.66
CA PRO A 98 9.43 0.77 4.63
C PRO A 98 8.79 0.30 5.94
N VAL A 99 7.78 1.02 6.41
CA VAL A 99 7.01 0.69 7.61
C VAL A 99 5.71 0.03 7.20
N LEU A 100 5.46 -1.19 7.69
CA LEU A 100 4.17 -1.88 7.55
C LEU A 100 3.30 -1.55 8.76
N CYS A 101 2.18 -0.86 8.54
CA CYS A 101 1.23 -0.45 9.56
C CYS A 101 -0.12 -1.11 9.27
N PHE A 102 -0.28 -2.33 9.78
CA PHE A 102 -1.49 -3.14 9.63
C PHE A 102 -2.36 -3.08 10.89
N ASP A 103 -3.62 -3.48 10.76
CA ASP A 103 -4.60 -3.42 11.81
C ASP A 103 -4.19 -4.30 13.01
N GLY A 104 -4.52 -3.84 14.21
CA GLY A 104 -4.21 -4.54 15.46
C GLY A 104 -5.08 -5.76 15.75
N ASP A 105 -5.81 -6.27 14.76
CA ASP A 105 -6.67 -7.44 14.89
C ASP A 105 -5.98 -8.73 14.42
N GLN A 106 -6.69 -9.86 14.52
CA GLN A 106 -6.14 -11.15 14.13
C GLN A 106 -5.83 -11.28 12.63
N ALA A 107 -6.54 -10.52 11.77
CA ALA A 107 -6.28 -10.54 10.33
C ALA A 107 -5.04 -9.71 10.00
N GLY A 108 -4.92 -8.51 10.56
CA GLY A 108 -3.75 -7.63 10.40
C GLY A 108 -2.47 -8.25 10.95
N LEU A 109 -2.53 -8.92 12.11
CA LEU A 109 -1.39 -9.68 12.66
C LEU A 109 -0.94 -10.81 11.71
N LYS A 110 -1.87 -11.56 11.12
CA LYS A 110 -1.53 -12.60 10.12
C LYS A 110 -0.93 -12.00 8.85
N ALA A 111 -1.45 -10.86 8.40
CA ALA A 111 -0.89 -10.14 7.26
C ALA A 111 0.54 -9.66 7.55
N ALA A 112 0.82 -9.19 8.76
CA ALA A 112 2.15 -8.77 9.20
C ALA A 112 3.15 -9.93 9.19
N TRP A 113 2.79 -11.08 9.76
CA TRP A 113 3.63 -12.28 9.72
C TRP A 113 3.92 -12.74 8.30
N ARG A 114 2.90 -12.78 7.44
CA ARG A 114 3.08 -13.14 6.03
C ARG A 114 4.01 -12.18 5.30
N ALA A 115 3.89 -10.88 5.57
CA ALA A 115 4.76 -9.88 4.97
C ALA A 115 6.20 -10.00 5.49
N ALA A 116 6.39 -10.34 6.77
CA ALA A 116 7.71 -10.60 7.35
C ALA A 116 8.39 -11.82 6.71
N ASP A 117 7.67 -12.94 6.58
CA ASP A 117 8.17 -14.16 5.92
C ASP A 117 8.56 -13.91 4.46
N MET A 118 7.79 -13.06 3.77
CA MET A 118 8.06 -12.64 2.39
C MET A 118 9.27 -11.70 2.29
N ALA A 119 9.44 -10.79 3.24
CA ALA A 119 10.50 -9.80 3.22
C ALA A 119 11.85 -10.36 3.66
N LEU A 120 11.86 -11.26 4.64
CA LEU A 120 13.08 -11.73 5.30
C LEU A 120 14.13 -12.31 4.33
N PRO A 121 13.80 -13.11 3.30
CA PRO A 121 14.79 -13.62 2.35
C PRO A 121 15.47 -12.53 1.50
N ALA A 122 14.83 -11.37 1.34
CA ALA A 122 15.33 -10.26 0.55
C ALA A 122 16.13 -9.24 1.36
N VAL A 123 16.10 -9.32 2.70
CA VAL A 123 16.96 -8.51 3.58
C VAL A 123 18.33 -9.21 3.68
N GLN A 124 19.31 -8.72 2.91
CA GLN A 124 20.70 -9.16 2.99
C GLN A 124 21.48 -8.27 3.96
N ALA A 125 22.32 -8.90 4.79
CA ALA A 125 23.21 -8.25 5.77
C ALA A 125 24.39 -7.53 5.11
#